data_AF-A0A285BVF8-F1
#
_entry.id   AF-A0A285BVF8-F1
#
_cell.length_a   1.000
_cell.length_b   1.000
_cell.length_c   1.000
_cell.angle_alpha   90.00
_cell.angle_beta   90.00
_cell.angle_gamma   90.00
#
_symmetry.space_group_name_H-M   'P 1'
#
loop_
_entity.id
_entity.type
_entity.pdbx_description
1 polymer ?
#
loop_
_entity_poly.entity_id
_entity_poly.type
_entity_poly.pdbx_seq_one_letter_code
_entity_poly.pdbx_strand_id
1 'polypeptide(L)'
;MLIKKLPGTIIRKLINNEEFSSFSQLRLISYKEIGSFHYESILVALERIQKRGKRVSIFTKDSKHFFLVRSPEGIRIVNAENEDDSRLIHDLAFLYPDKDIRLEALNYVIKQCWPSLPSRSYWLRILADRPLSETEFFQLISDISENPGRFKSTMKNSWHCGGEIDVATFFPSSFIYYEALIGSSSEGMSAEDWIDSILIPKLEQHIDLSLSDGLRCALALNIDLKLSPVKLVSDIPASELLVALSALVETHSPLILLGIIEIAIFHLDSDAKFLELASEALERLLGKKSEESGIIYAWIMMPSIVKTGLSRMSVDEKFWHYPPYWRGLAAFAHANILIETLEMDSKEAVDDFTGWLDNLITPKEVSATLLDMRKEPMWRFWDMTSLNLKDMIVGRLMLIKNWRVKSGLMFTNSHLVDSAIEDLDGEGSLLSIRRFSPLQDKRRIESMDSIEKIDSDLVTEFFSDIIDELGREPTGVVWKKLVVACRVQCFDSNLFDNLIKRVGNLTLEKKEKERFFNTLESAAEIAAVQRCKALADAVTHALVKAAGKFSTALDAKIGYYIILMSSGAIIDDSDWTEWIGKKMSEYAFSVPKGEACQQLLANLDDLSSLMKLKVRCLGRARKLAVSGIN
;
A
#
# COMPACT_ATOMS: atom_id res chain seq x y z
N MET A 1 38.70 -17.03 0.11
CA MET A 1 39.56 -17.76 -0.86
C MET A 1 38.82 -18.17 -2.15
N LEU A 2 37.49 -18.32 -2.15
CA LEU A 2 36.68 -18.68 -3.34
C LEU A 2 36.43 -17.55 -4.38
N ILE A 3 36.46 -16.27 -3.98
CA ILE A 3 36.15 -15.13 -4.87
C ILE A 3 37.18 -14.95 -6.00
N LYS A 4 38.45 -15.34 -5.78
CA LYS A 4 39.53 -15.19 -6.77
C LYS A 4 39.39 -16.09 -8.01
N LYS A 5 38.43 -17.03 -8.02
CA LYS A 5 38.15 -17.92 -9.15
C LYS A 5 36.97 -17.48 -10.02
N LEU A 6 36.28 -16.38 -9.68
CA LEU A 6 35.13 -15.90 -10.44
C LEU A 6 35.56 -14.96 -11.59
N PRO A 7 34.84 -14.95 -12.73
CA PRO A 7 35.05 -13.99 -13.80
C PRO A 7 34.96 -12.53 -13.31
N GLY A 8 35.82 -11.65 -13.82
CA GLY A 8 35.92 -10.25 -13.37
C GLY A 8 34.62 -9.43 -13.48
N THR A 9 33.74 -9.79 -14.40
CA THR A 9 32.40 -9.19 -14.54
C THR A 9 31.44 -9.59 -13.41
N ILE A 10 31.53 -10.83 -12.93
CA ILE A 10 30.77 -11.31 -11.76
C ILE A 10 31.34 -10.68 -10.50
N ILE A 11 32.66 -10.57 -10.37
CA ILE A 11 33.31 -9.89 -9.25
C ILE A 11 32.88 -8.41 -9.18
N ARG A 12 32.86 -7.67 -10.29
CA ARG A 12 32.35 -6.29 -10.29
C ARG A 12 30.87 -6.20 -9.94
N LYS A 13 30.04 -7.14 -10.42
CA LYS A 13 28.61 -7.18 -10.06
C LYS A 13 28.41 -7.49 -8.58
N LEU A 14 29.20 -8.39 -7.99
CA LEU A 14 29.15 -8.71 -6.57
C LEU A 14 29.67 -7.53 -5.72
N ILE A 15 30.79 -6.91 -6.10
CA ILE A 15 31.32 -5.73 -5.38
C ILE A 15 30.33 -4.55 -5.44
N ASN A 16 29.66 -4.35 -6.57
CA ASN A 16 28.66 -3.28 -6.72
C ASN A 16 27.26 -3.67 -6.22
N ASN A 17 27.07 -4.91 -5.76
CA ASN A 17 25.83 -5.35 -5.15
C ASN A 17 25.89 -5.00 -3.65
N GLU A 18 25.00 -4.11 -3.21
CA GLU A 18 24.94 -3.64 -1.81
C GLU A 18 24.76 -4.78 -0.82
N GLU A 19 24.01 -5.83 -1.19
CA GLU A 19 23.74 -7.01 -0.38
C GLU A 19 24.99 -7.88 -0.20
N PHE A 20 25.85 -7.98 -1.22
CA PHE A 20 27.13 -8.69 -1.10
C PHE A 20 28.19 -7.86 -0.38
N SER A 21 28.18 -6.54 -0.59
CA SER A 21 29.03 -5.60 0.15
C SER A 21 28.69 -5.59 1.64
N SER A 22 27.40 -5.57 2.00
CA SER A 22 26.94 -5.71 3.39
C SER A 22 27.34 -7.07 3.97
N PHE A 23 27.22 -8.16 3.20
CA PHE A 23 27.70 -9.48 3.60
C PHE A 23 29.21 -9.53 3.88
N SER A 24 30.01 -8.78 3.12
CA SER A 24 31.47 -8.66 3.34
C SER A 24 31.83 -7.74 4.52
N GLN A 25 30.92 -6.85 4.92
CA GLN A 25 31.02 -5.93 6.05
C GLN A 25 30.46 -6.50 7.35
N LEU A 26 29.86 -7.71 7.34
CA LEU A 26 29.26 -8.39 8.50
C LEU A 26 30.19 -8.58 9.71
N ARG A 27 31.43 -8.08 9.69
CA ARG A 27 32.36 -8.09 10.83
C ARG A 27 32.39 -6.81 11.65
N LEU A 28 31.66 -5.77 11.25
CA LEU A 28 31.80 -4.43 11.80
C LEU A 28 30.50 -3.91 12.41
N ILE A 29 30.50 -3.68 13.72
CA ILE A 29 29.43 -2.98 14.44
C ILE A 29 29.71 -1.48 14.34
N SER A 30 28.81 -0.70 13.73
CA SER A 30 29.06 0.72 13.42
C SER A 30 28.08 1.65 14.13
N TYR A 31 28.62 2.72 14.72
CA TYR A 31 27.84 3.79 15.34
C TYR A 31 28.27 5.15 14.76
N LYS A 32 27.32 5.96 14.30
CA LYS A 32 27.56 7.19 13.51
C LYS A 32 28.59 8.15 14.12
N GLU A 33 28.62 8.28 15.45
CA GLU A 33 29.47 9.25 16.16
C GLU A 33 30.68 8.62 16.87
N ILE A 34 30.74 7.28 16.95
CA ILE A 34 31.82 6.56 17.64
C ILE A 34 32.78 5.93 16.63
N GLY A 35 32.25 5.35 15.56
CA GLY A 35 32.98 4.60 14.54
C GLY A 35 32.58 3.13 14.49
N SER A 36 33.38 2.32 13.81
CA SER A 36 33.13 0.89 13.61
C SER A 36 34.07 0.02 14.43
N PHE A 37 33.55 -1.04 15.06
CA PHE A 37 34.29 -2.01 15.84
C PHE A 37 34.20 -3.40 15.22
N HIS A 38 35.26 -4.20 15.34
CA HIS A 38 35.17 -5.62 14.99
C HIS A 38 34.28 -6.36 15.99
N TYR A 39 33.35 -7.18 15.47
CA TYR A 39 32.42 -7.98 16.27
C TYR A 39 33.15 -8.84 17.33
N GLU A 40 34.20 -9.55 16.92
CA GLU A 40 35.03 -10.38 17.82
C GLU A 40 35.69 -9.56 18.93
N SER A 41 36.18 -8.35 18.62
CA SER A 41 36.81 -7.46 19.61
C SER A 41 35.82 -7.04 20.69
N ILE A 42 34.55 -6.81 20.32
CA ILE A 42 33.49 -6.47 21.26
C ILE A 42 33.13 -7.67 22.15
N LEU A 43 33.01 -8.89 21.58
CA LEU A 43 32.76 -10.09 22.38
C LEU A 43 33.85 -10.33 23.44
N VAL A 44 35.12 -10.27 23.03
CA VAL A 44 36.26 -10.42 23.96
C VAL A 44 36.24 -9.34 25.04
N ALA A 45 35.83 -8.12 24.70
CA ALA A 45 35.70 -7.04 25.68
C ALA A 45 34.55 -7.29 26.66
N LEU A 46 33.38 -7.71 26.18
CA LEU A 46 32.19 -8.02 26.98
C LEU A 46 32.48 -9.15 27.99
N GLU A 47 33.17 -10.20 27.57
CA GLU A 47 33.62 -11.29 28.46
C GLU A 47 34.56 -10.80 29.58
N ARG A 48 35.35 -9.75 29.31
CA ARG A 48 36.31 -9.22 30.29
C ARG A 48 35.67 -8.24 31.28
N ILE A 49 34.54 -7.59 30.95
CA ILE A 49 33.85 -6.60 31.81
C ILE A 49 32.79 -7.22 32.73
N GLN A 50 32.98 -8.47 33.19
CA GLN A 50 32.00 -9.18 34.03
C GLN A 50 31.61 -8.46 35.33
N LYS A 51 32.48 -7.62 35.91
CA LYS A 51 32.20 -6.86 37.15
C LYS A 51 31.82 -5.41 36.85
N ARG A 52 30.80 -4.89 37.56
CA ARG A 52 30.40 -3.47 37.50
C ARG A 52 31.60 -2.55 37.74
N GLY A 53 31.70 -1.48 36.97
CA GLY A 53 32.79 -0.49 37.08
C GLY A 53 34.12 -0.91 36.44
N LYS A 54 34.28 -2.15 35.96
CA LYS A 54 35.48 -2.58 35.23
C LYS A 54 35.44 -1.99 33.81
N ARG A 55 36.55 -1.38 33.40
CA ARG A 55 36.76 -0.81 32.06
C ARG A 55 37.64 -1.75 31.23
N VAL A 56 37.31 -1.96 29.96
CA VAL A 56 38.15 -2.73 29.01
C VAL A 56 38.35 -1.91 27.75
N SER A 57 39.59 -1.79 27.29
CA SER A 57 39.91 -1.04 26.08
C SER A 57 39.43 -1.75 24.82
N ILE A 58 38.83 -0.96 23.93
CA ILE A 58 38.43 -1.35 22.58
C ILE A 58 38.92 -0.27 21.60
N PHE A 59 39.16 -0.67 20.35
CA PHE A 59 39.64 0.22 19.30
C PHE A 59 38.69 0.15 18.11
N THR A 60 38.38 1.31 17.53
CA THR A 60 37.66 1.35 16.26
C THR A 60 38.58 0.91 15.12
N LYS A 61 38.00 0.63 13.95
CA LYS A 61 38.73 0.35 12.71
C LYS A 61 39.72 1.47 12.35
N ASP A 62 39.39 2.71 12.68
CA ASP A 62 40.24 3.89 12.47
C ASP A 62 41.19 4.15 13.64
N SER A 63 41.40 3.15 14.50
CA SER A 63 42.32 3.17 15.66
C SER A 63 41.98 4.19 16.75
N LYS A 64 40.75 4.71 16.81
CA LYS A 64 40.29 5.53 17.94
C LYS A 64 40.08 4.66 19.17
N HIS A 65 40.48 5.17 20.33
CA HIS A 65 40.50 4.42 21.58
C HIS A 65 39.27 4.70 22.45
N PHE A 66 38.59 3.65 22.87
CA PHE A 66 37.43 3.72 23.75
C PHE A 66 37.53 2.69 24.87
N PHE A 67 36.75 2.89 25.94
CA PHE A 67 36.52 1.92 26.99
C PHE A 67 35.09 1.39 26.94
N LEU A 68 34.96 0.07 27.03
CA LEU A 68 33.70 -0.58 27.31
C LEU A 68 33.52 -0.69 28.83
N VAL A 69 32.37 -0.25 29.35
CA VAL A 69 32.08 -0.18 30.80
C VAL A 69 30.70 -0.75 31.10
N ARG A 70 30.58 -1.59 32.14
CA ARG A 70 29.29 -2.02 32.69
C ARG A 70 28.79 -1.01 33.72
N SER A 71 27.71 -0.30 33.42
CA SER A 71 26.98 0.56 34.35
C SER A 71 25.71 -0.15 34.89
N PRO A 72 25.01 0.42 35.88
CA PRO A 72 23.70 -0.07 36.31
C PRO A 72 22.64 -0.02 35.20
N GLU A 73 22.78 0.90 34.25
CA GLU A 73 21.83 1.12 33.14
C GLU A 73 22.11 0.24 31.92
N GLY A 74 23.28 -0.43 31.88
CA GLY A 74 23.67 -1.32 30.78
C GLY A 74 25.14 -1.17 30.37
N ILE A 75 25.41 -1.39 29.08
CA ILE A 75 26.76 -1.33 28.51
C ILE A 75 27.02 0.07 27.95
N ARG A 76 28.07 0.74 28.45
CA ARG A 76 28.48 2.06 27.99
C ARG A 76 29.80 2.00 27.21
N ILE A 77 29.89 2.82 26.17
CA ILE A 77 31.16 3.14 25.51
C ILE A 77 31.59 4.53 25.99
N VAL A 78 32.83 4.64 26.48
CA VAL A 78 33.43 5.89 26.98
C VAL A 78 34.63 6.24 26.12
N ASN A 79 34.71 7.47 25.64
CA ASN A 79 35.89 7.94 24.92
C ASN A 79 37.09 8.00 25.87
N ALA A 80 38.23 7.41 25.47
CA ALA A 80 39.43 7.39 26.32
C ALA A 80 40.07 8.78 26.48
N GLU A 81 39.85 9.69 25.54
CA GLU A 81 40.39 11.06 25.54
C GLU A 81 39.43 12.07 26.21
N ASN A 82 38.15 11.71 26.36
CA ASN A 82 37.14 12.55 26.99
C ASN A 82 36.14 11.68 27.77
N GLU A 83 36.36 11.48 29.06
CA GLU A 83 35.51 10.60 29.88
C GLU A 83 34.05 11.07 29.99
N ASP A 84 33.78 12.36 29.76
CA ASP A 84 32.43 12.91 29.74
C ASP A 84 31.64 12.49 28.49
N ASP A 85 32.31 12.08 27.41
CA ASP A 85 31.69 11.48 26.22
C ASP A 85 31.43 9.98 26.46
N SER A 86 30.47 9.71 27.33
CA SER A 86 30.00 8.38 27.69
C SER A 86 28.60 8.11 27.12
N ARG A 87 28.44 7.02 26.36
CA ARG A 87 27.20 6.69 25.68
C ARG A 87 26.72 5.30 26.06
N LEU A 88 25.44 5.18 26.38
CA LEU A 88 24.78 3.89 26.61
C LEU A 88 24.43 3.26 25.27
N ILE A 89 24.85 2.00 25.07
CA ILE A 89 24.63 1.26 23.83
C ILE A 89 23.85 -0.01 24.17
N HIS A 90 22.52 0.09 24.07
CA HIS A 90 21.62 -1.00 24.44
C HIS A 90 21.85 -2.27 23.61
N ASP A 91 22.16 -2.11 22.33
CA ASP A 91 22.35 -3.23 21.39
C ASP A 91 23.47 -4.18 21.81
N LEU A 92 24.56 -3.67 22.40
CA LEU A 92 25.69 -4.50 22.84
C LEU A 92 25.32 -5.44 23.98
N ALA A 93 24.23 -5.16 24.70
CA ALA A 93 23.75 -6.05 25.75
C ALA A 93 23.27 -7.40 25.19
N PHE A 94 22.87 -7.49 23.92
CA PHE A 94 22.49 -8.77 23.27
C PHE A 94 23.64 -9.77 23.14
N LEU A 95 24.87 -9.26 23.17
CA LEU A 95 26.09 -10.05 23.07
C LEU A 95 26.66 -10.42 24.46
N TYR A 96 26.02 -9.95 25.52
CA TYR A 96 26.54 -10.13 26.88
C TYR A 96 26.32 -11.57 27.39
N PRO A 97 27.28 -12.18 28.12
CA PRO A 97 27.13 -13.56 28.60
C PRO A 97 25.93 -13.78 29.53
N ASP A 98 25.62 -12.77 30.36
CA ASP A 98 24.52 -12.82 31.33
C ASP A 98 23.16 -12.83 30.62
N LYS A 99 22.30 -13.77 31.00
CA LYS A 99 20.95 -13.95 30.45
C LYS A 99 20.04 -12.77 30.82
N ASP A 100 20.08 -12.31 32.06
CA ASP A 100 19.12 -11.32 32.55
C ASP A 100 19.37 -9.97 31.87
N ILE A 101 20.64 -9.62 31.64
CA ILE A 101 21.00 -8.41 30.88
C ILE A 101 20.49 -8.48 29.44
N ARG A 102 20.64 -9.63 28.77
CA ARG A 102 20.16 -9.83 27.39
C ARG A 102 18.65 -9.67 27.30
N LEU A 103 17.92 -10.27 28.23
CA LEU A 103 16.45 -10.21 28.25
C LEU A 103 15.94 -8.83 28.68
N GLU A 104 16.63 -8.14 29.59
CA GLU A 104 16.31 -6.75 29.94
C GLU A 104 16.48 -5.81 28.75
N ALA A 105 17.59 -5.95 28.00
CA ALA A 105 17.82 -5.18 26.78
C ALA A 105 16.76 -5.48 25.71
N LEU A 106 16.38 -6.75 25.55
CA LEU A 106 15.32 -7.12 24.61
C LEU A 106 13.98 -6.49 25.02
N ASN A 107 13.62 -6.53 26.31
CA ASN A 107 12.40 -5.92 26.80
C ASN A 107 12.41 -4.39 26.63
N TYR A 108 13.57 -3.74 26.80
CA TYR A 108 13.73 -2.31 26.53
C TYR A 108 13.47 -2.00 25.05
N VAL A 109 14.08 -2.77 24.14
CA VAL A 109 13.90 -2.59 22.70
C VAL A 109 12.48 -2.92 22.25
N ILE A 110 11.85 -3.97 22.78
CA ILE A 110 10.46 -4.32 22.45
C ILE A 110 9.51 -3.15 22.75
N LYS A 111 9.73 -2.42 23.84
CA LYS A 111 8.92 -1.22 24.17
C LYS A 111 9.08 -0.07 23.17
N GLN A 112 10.15 -0.07 22.38
CA GLN A 112 10.39 0.91 21.31
C GLN A 112 9.91 0.41 19.94
N CYS A 113 9.62 -0.89 19.81
CA CYS A 113 9.18 -1.49 18.57
C CYS A 113 7.65 -1.47 18.50
N TRP A 114 7.10 -0.52 17.75
CA TRP A 114 5.67 -0.43 17.47
C TRP A 114 5.37 -0.95 16.04
N PRO A 115 4.33 -1.77 15.82
CA PRO A 115 3.41 -2.33 16.83
C PRO A 115 3.99 -3.54 17.57
N SER A 116 4.98 -4.22 16.98
CA SER A 116 5.70 -5.32 17.60
C SER A 116 7.07 -5.52 16.96
N LEU A 117 7.97 -6.21 17.66
CA LEU A 117 9.25 -6.68 17.12
C LEU A 117 9.01 -7.92 16.25
N PRO A 118 9.44 -7.94 14.97
CA PRO A 118 9.39 -9.14 14.13
C PRO A 118 10.08 -10.32 14.81
N SER A 119 9.51 -11.52 14.67
CA SER A 119 10.11 -12.75 15.23
C SER A 119 10.40 -12.67 16.74
N ARG A 120 9.64 -11.88 17.51
CA ARG A 120 9.83 -11.69 18.96
C ARG A 120 10.07 -13.01 19.72
N SER A 121 9.25 -14.03 19.47
CA SER A 121 9.36 -15.33 20.15
C SER A 121 10.67 -16.05 19.83
N TYR A 122 11.16 -15.92 18.60
CA TYR A 122 12.46 -16.45 18.19
C TYR A 122 13.60 -15.73 18.93
N TRP A 123 13.57 -14.40 18.97
CA TRP A 123 14.57 -13.59 19.67
C TRP A 123 14.61 -13.86 21.17
N LEU A 124 13.44 -13.94 21.80
CA LEU A 124 13.32 -14.25 23.23
C LEU A 124 13.90 -15.63 23.55
N ARG A 125 13.64 -16.64 22.70
CA ARG A 125 14.19 -17.98 22.88
C ARG A 125 15.72 -18.00 22.79
N ILE A 126 16.31 -17.35 21.79
CA ILE A 126 17.77 -17.33 21.62
C ILE A 126 18.45 -16.54 22.73
N LEU A 127 17.96 -15.34 23.04
CA LEU A 127 18.52 -14.49 24.07
C LEU A 127 18.29 -15.03 25.50
N ALA A 128 17.37 -15.98 25.69
CA ALA A 128 17.26 -16.72 26.94
C ALA A 128 18.31 -17.83 27.08
N ASP A 129 18.85 -18.32 25.97
CA ASP A 129 19.80 -19.45 25.91
C ASP A 129 21.24 -18.97 25.83
N ARG A 130 21.61 -18.21 24.79
CA ARG A 130 23.00 -17.83 24.49
C ARG A 130 23.15 -16.44 23.82
N PRO A 131 24.31 -15.78 23.93
CA PRO A 131 24.60 -14.58 23.17
C PRO A 131 24.32 -14.79 21.68
N LEU A 132 23.92 -13.73 20.98
CA LEU A 132 23.69 -13.79 19.54
C LEU A 132 25.00 -14.13 18.83
N SER A 133 24.90 -14.85 17.73
CA SER A 133 25.96 -14.93 16.72
C SER A 133 26.04 -13.63 15.92
N GLU A 134 27.11 -13.45 15.16
CA GLU A 134 27.31 -12.28 14.31
C GLU A 134 26.10 -12.05 13.37
N THR A 135 25.66 -13.07 12.64
CA THR A 135 24.52 -12.99 11.73
C THR A 135 23.21 -12.70 12.45
N GLU A 136 22.99 -13.30 13.61
CA GLU A 136 21.77 -13.07 14.41
C GLU A 136 21.75 -11.65 15.01
N PHE A 137 22.91 -11.13 15.41
CA PHE A 137 23.02 -9.77 15.90
C PHE A 137 22.64 -8.77 14.82
N PHE A 138 23.26 -8.85 13.64
CA PHE A 138 22.93 -7.95 12.54
C PHE A 138 21.48 -8.08 12.08
N GLN A 139 20.92 -9.30 12.07
CA GLN A 139 19.50 -9.49 11.76
C GLN A 139 18.60 -8.81 12.79
N LEU A 140 18.85 -8.97 14.10
CA LEU A 140 18.06 -8.29 15.13
C LEU A 140 18.18 -6.76 15.02
N ILE A 141 19.38 -6.22 14.79
CA ILE A 141 19.57 -4.78 14.58
C ILE A 141 18.81 -4.31 13.34
N SER A 142 18.81 -5.10 12.26
CA SER A 142 18.00 -4.83 11.06
C SER A 142 16.51 -4.78 11.41
N ASP A 143 15.98 -5.81 12.07
CA ASP A 143 14.58 -5.91 12.48
C ASP A 143 14.14 -4.72 13.36
N ILE A 144 15.01 -4.26 14.25
CA ILE A 144 14.77 -3.07 15.10
C ILE A 144 14.83 -1.80 14.25
N SER A 145 15.78 -1.71 13.31
CA SER A 145 16.00 -0.50 12.51
C SER A 145 14.92 -0.26 11.46
N GLU A 146 14.30 -1.33 10.96
CA GLU A 146 13.28 -1.29 9.93
C GLU A 146 11.85 -1.34 10.51
N ASN A 147 11.72 -1.23 11.83
CA ASN A 147 10.44 -1.30 12.51
C ASN A 147 9.60 0.00 12.34
N PRO A 148 8.26 -0.10 12.23
CA PRO A 148 7.39 1.07 12.07
C PRO A 148 7.48 2.12 13.18
N GLY A 149 7.73 1.70 14.43
CA GLY A 149 7.94 2.64 15.55
C GLY A 149 9.15 3.54 15.34
N ARG A 150 10.27 2.97 14.87
CA ARG A 150 11.48 3.75 14.59
C ARG A 150 11.28 4.69 13.41
N PHE A 151 10.65 4.22 12.34
CA PHE A 151 10.24 5.07 11.22
C PHE A 151 9.44 6.27 11.70
N LYS A 152 8.39 6.03 12.52
CA LYS A 152 7.53 7.09 13.04
C LYS A 152 8.33 8.14 13.82
N SER A 153 9.22 7.71 14.72
CA SER A 153 10.07 8.62 15.49
C SER A 153 11.06 9.39 14.61
N THR A 154 11.69 8.73 13.64
CA THR A 154 12.62 9.39 12.70
C THR A 154 11.89 10.40 11.82
N MET A 155 10.74 10.01 11.25
CA MET A 155 9.93 10.88 10.39
C MET A 155 9.44 12.10 11.16
N LYS A 156 8.93 11.93 12.39
CA LYS A 156 8.49 13.05 13.23
C LYS A 156 9.63 14.05 13.48
N ASN A 157 10.81 13.55 13.84
CA ASN A 157 11.97 14.41 14.08
C ASN A 157 12.42 15.13 12.81
N SER A 158 12.51 14.42 11.67
CA SER A 158 12.88 15.01 10.39
C SER A 158 11.88 16.07 9.94
N TRP A 159 10.58 15.81 10.11
CA TRP A 159 9.49 16.73 9.78
C TRP A 159 9.60 18.04 10.57
N HIS A 160 9.74 17.97 11.90
CA HIS A 160 9.85 19.17 12.73
C HIS A 160 11.15 19.96 12.56
N CYS A 161 12.23 19.32 12.11
CA CYS A 161 13.48 20.02 11.84
C CYS A 161 13.45 20.87 10.57
N GLY A 162 12.42 20.74 9.71
CA GLY A 162 12.22 21.59 8.53
C GLY A 162 13.31 21.46 7.44
N GLY A 163 14.12 20.40 7.47
CA GLY A 163 15.12 20.13 6.45
C GLY A 163 14.50 19.53 5.18
N GLU A 164 15.25 19.50 4.07
CA GLU A 164 14.85 18.73 2.89
C GLU A 164 14.76 17.23 3.26
N ILE A 165 13.59 16.64 3.04
CA ILE A 165 13.33 15.22 3.31
C ILE A 165 13.25 14.49 1.97
N ASP A 166 14.11 13.50 1.80
CA ASP A 166 14.09 12.66 0.59
C ASP A 166 12.84 11.76 0.55
N VAL A 167 12.38 11.43 -0.65
CA VAL A 167 11.25 10.53 -0.91
C VAL A 167 11.43 9.18 -0.22
N ALA A 168 12.65 8.65 -0.21
CA ALA A 168 12.97 7.38 0.45
C ALA A 168 12.77 7.43 1.99
N THR A 169 12.72 8.63 2.57
CA THR A 169 12.39 8.83 3.99
C THR A 169 10.89 8.75 4.23
N PHE A 170 10.05 9.09 3.24
CA PHE A 170 8.61 8.95 3.35
C PHE A 170 8.16 7.51 3.11
N PHE A 171 8.76 6.82 2.14
CA PHE A 171 8.32 5.49 1.71
C PHE A 171 9.44 4.45 1.94
N PRO A 172 9.39 3.67 3.04
CA PRO A 172 10.37 2.63 3.32
C PRO A 172 10.45 1.58 2.21
N SER A 173 11.66 1.13 1.87
CA SER A 173 11.88 0.03 0.91
C SER A 173 12.03 -1.34 1.56
N SER A 174 11.92 -1.40 2.90
CA SER A 174 11.96 -2.65 3.64
C SER A 174 10.59 -3.33 3.63
N PHE A 175 10.53 -4.59 3.20
CA PHE A 175 9.31 -5.38 3.33
C PHE A 175 9.03 -5.75 4.80
N ILE A 176 10.05 -5.85 5.65
CA ILE A 176 9.92 -6.15 7.10
C ILE A 176 9.07 -5.07 7.78
N TYR A 177 9.26 -3.80 7.38
CA TYR A 177 8.44 -2.68 7.83
C TYR A 177 6.94 -2.95 7.60
N TYR A 178 6.56 -3.32 6.38
CA TYR A 178 5.17 -3.54 6.01
C TYR A 178 4.62 -4.86 6.58
N GLU A 179 5.42 -5.93 6.60
CA GLU A 179 5.06 -7.20 7.26
C GLU A 179 4.82 -7.02 8.77
N ALA A 180 5.50 -6.08 9.44
CA ALA A 180 5.24 -5.78 10.84
C ALA A 180 3.83 -5.16 11.04
N LEU A 181 3.34 -4.40 10.06
CA LEU A 181 2.01 -3.78 10.09
C LEU A 181 0.89 -4.77 9.74
N ILE A 182 1.03 -5.50 8.64
CA ILE A 182 -0.08 -6.29 8.07
C ILE A 182 0.19 -7.79 7.98
N GLY A 183 1.38 -8.26 8.36
CA GLY A 183 1.77 -9.67 8.22
C GLY A 183 2.29 -10.00 6.83
N SER A 184 2.96 -11.15 6.70
CA SER A 184 3.50 -11.62 5.43
C SER A 184 2.41 -12.29 4.58
N SER A 185 2.54 -12.28 3.26
CA SER A 185 1.71 -13.06 2.35
C SER A 185 2.60 -13.89 1.45
N SER A 186 2.15 -15.10 1.11
CA SER A 186 2.84 -15.98 0.17
C SER A 186 2.26 -15.87 -1.23
N GLU A 187 3.11 -16.05 -2.25
CA GLU A 187 2.68 -16.08 -3.66
C GLU A 187 1.57 -17.13 -3.86
N GLY A 188 0.44 -16.72 -4.42
CA GLY A 188 -0.71 -17.59 -4.71
C GLY A 188 -1.74 -17.74 -3.59
N MET A 189 -1.52 -17.14 -2.42
CA MET A 189 -2.54 -17.02 -1.37
C MET A 189 -3.64 -16.03 -1.80
N SER A 190 -4.90 -16.32 -1.52
CA SER A 190 -5.99 -15.36 -1.78
C SER A 190 -6.05 -14.30 -0.68
N ALA A 191 -6.76 -13.20 -0.96
CA ALA A 191 -6.96 -12.15 0.03
C ALA A 191 -7.69 -12.69 1.28
N GLU A 192 -8.74 -13.48 1.12
CA GLU A 192 -9.50 -14.07 2.22
C GLU A 192 -8.65 -15.03 3.06
N ASP A 193 -7.96 -15.96 2.40
CA ASP A 193 -7.12 -16.95 3.09
C ASP A 193 -6.03 -16.24 3.91
N TRP A 194 -5.44 -15.17 3.36
CA TRP A 194 -4.45 -14.35 4.06
C TRP A 194 -5.06 -13.55 5.22
N ILE A 195 -6.23 -12.95 5.03
CA ILE A 195 -6.92 -12.18 6.07
C ILE A 195 -7.19 -13.08 7.29
N ASP A 196 -7.82 -14.23 7.06
CA ASP A 196 -8.27 -15.12 8.12
C ASP A 196 -7.11 -15.85 8.82
N SER A 197 -6.08 -16.28 8.06
CA SER A 197 -4.99 -17.09 8.61
C SER A 197 -3.79 -16.28 9.14
N ILE A 198 -3.62 -15.03 8.69
CA ILE A 198 -2.43 -14.23 9.03
C ILE A 198 -2.80 -12.86 9.58
N LEU A 199 -3.57 -12.04 8.85
CA LEU A 199 -3.81 -10.64 9.24
C LEU A 199 -4.59 -10.55 10.56
N ILE A 200 -5.74 -11.23 10.65
CA ILE A 200 -6.60 -11.18 11.84
C ILE A 200 -5.87 -11.70 13.08
N PRO A 201 -5.24 -12.89 13.08
CA PRO A 201 -4.45 -13.36 14.23
C PRO A 201 -3.32 -12.40 14.64
N LYS A 202 -2.72 -11.70 13.67
CA LYS A 202 -1.68 -10.71 13.95
C LYS A 202 -2.25 -9.45 14.61
N LEU A 203 -3.43 -8.98 14.17
CA LEU A 203 -4.10 -7.84 14.79
C LEU A 203 -4.57 -8.17 16.21
N GLU A 204 -5.10 -9.37 16.43
CA GLU A 204 -5.42 -9.90 17.77
C GLU A 204 -4.17 -9.92 18.65
N GLN A 205 -3.04 -10.43 18.13
CA GLN A 205 -1.77 -10.40 18.85
C GLN A 205 -1.34 -8.97 19.22
N HIS A 206 -1.50 -7.99 18.33
CA HIS A 206 -1.16 -6.60 18.65
C HIS A 206 -2.07 -6.03 19.75
N ILE A 207 -3.36 -6.36 19.72
CA ILE A 207 -4.35 -5.97 20.75
C ILE A 207 -3.99 -6.58 22.11
N ASP A 208 -3.64 -7.88 22.14
CA ASP A 208 -3.22 -8.58 23.35
C ASP A 208 -1.95 -7.98 23.98
N LEU A 209 -1.04 -7.46 23.14
CA LEU A 209 0.21 -6.85 23.59
C LEU A 209 0.01 -5.44 24.13
N SER A 210 -0.83 -4.63 23.48
CA SER A 210 -1.15 -3.26 23.87
C SER A 210 -2.50 -2.91 23.26
N LEU A 211 -3.56 -2.89 24.08
CA LEU A 211 -4.92 -2.63 23.60
C LEU A 211 -5.01 -1.36 22.74
N SER A 212 -4.44 -0.24 23.20
CA SER A 212 -4.50 1.03 22.48
C SER A 212 -3.71 1.01 21.17
N ASP A 213 -2.51 0.44 21.15
CA ASP A 213 -1.68 0.39 19.94
C ASP A 213 -2.18 -0.65 18.93
N GLY A 214 -2.64 -1.80 19.42
CA GLY A 214 -3.28 -2.84 18.61
C GLY A 214 -4.56 -2.34 17.97
N LEU A 215 -5.42 -1.65 18.74
CA LEU A 215 -6.60 -0.97 18.18
C LEU A 215 -6.20 0.06 17.14
N ARG A 216 -5.21 0.92 17.40
CA ARG A 216 -4.73 1.89 16.41
C ARG A 216 -4.34 1.21 15.09
N CYS A 217 -3.66 0.07 15.15
CA CYS A 217 -3.32 -0.71 13.95
C CYS A 217 -4.54 -1.31 13.26
N ALA A 218 -5.42 -1.98 14.01
CA ALA A 218 -6.61 -2.63 13.46
C ALA A 218 -7.56 -1.61 12.81
N LEU A 219 -7.81 -0.50 13.49
CA LEU A 219 -8.70 0.56 13.02
C LEU A 219 -8.15 1.29 11.80
N ALA A 220 -6.82 1.45 11.68
CA ALA A 220 -6.18 2.03 10.51
C ALA A 220 -6.39 1.20 9.22
N LEU A 221 -6.69 -0.08 9.36
CA LEU A 221 -6.96 -1.00 8.24
C LEU A 221 -8.44 -1.13 7.91
N ASN A 222 -9.33 -0.32 8.52
CA ASN A 222 -10.77 -0.42 8.37
C ASN A 222 -11.31 0.10 7.01
N ILE A 223 -10.76 -0.39 5.91
CA ILE A 223 -11.06 0.00 4.53
C ILE A 223 -12.06 -0.93 3.84
N ASP A 224 -12.26 -2.13 4.37
CA ASP A 224 -13.22 -3.13 3.88
C ASP A 224 -14.08 -3.63 5.04
N LEU A 225 -15.33 -4.01 4.76
CA LEU A 225 -16.22 -4.71 5.70
C LEU A 225 -15.63 -6.02 6.22
N LYS A 226 -14.84 -6.74 5.41
CA LYS A 226 -14.08 -7.93 5.83
C LYS A 226 -13.11 -7.62 6.98
N LEU A 227 -12.63 -6.39 7.05
CA LEU A 227 -11.72 -5.90 8.09
C LEU A 227 -12.44 -5.13 9.20
N SER A 228 -13.77 -5.30 9.35
CA SER A 228 -14.50 -4.62 10.42
C SER A 228 -13.92 -5.00 11.79
N PRO A 229 -13.55 -4.01 12.62
CA PRO A 229 -12.81 -4.23 13.85
C PRO A 229 -13.70 -4.75 14.98
N VAL A 230 -15.02 -4.77 14.79
CA VAL A 230 -16.00 -5.25 15.78
C VAL A 230 -15.68 -6.68 16.24
N LYS A 231 -15.26 -7.55 15.32
CA LYS A 231 -14.92 -8.95 15.65
C LYS A 231 -13.64 -9.06 16.48
N LEU A 232 -12.70 -8.12 16.34
CA LEU A 232 -11.42 -8.14 17.04
C LEU A 232 -11.54 -7.74 18.52
N VAL A 233 -12.69 -7.17 18.91
CA VAL A 233 -12.89 -6.59 20.25
C VAL A 233 -14.02 -7.23 21.03
N SER A 234 -14.62 -8.31 20.52
CA SER A 234 -15.81 -8.94 21.13
C SER A 234 -15.56 -9.43 22.56
N ASP A 235 -14.32 -9.83 22.85
CA ASP A 235 -13.94 -10.44 24.13
C ASP A 235 -13.34 -9.42 25.12
N ILE A 236 -13.26 -8.15 24.72
CA ILE A 236 -12.65 -7.07 25.51
C ILE A 236 -13.71 -6.45 26.44
N PRO A 237 -13.43 -6.26 27.74
CA PRO A 237 -14.37 -5.61 28.64
C PRO A 237 -14.76 -4.20 28.17
N ALA A 238 -16.06 -3.92 28.16
CA ALA A 238 -16.61 -2.64 27.68
C ALA A 238 -15.95 -1.40 28.29
N SER A 239 -15.61 -1.44 29.59
CA SER A 239 -14.93 -0.34 30.27
C SER A 239 -13.51 -0.10 29.78
N GLU A 240 -12.75 -1.16 29.49
CA GLU A 240 -11.38 -1.06 28.97
C GLU A 240 -11.38 -0.58 27.52
N LEU A 241 -12.30 -1.14 26.73
CA LEU A 241 -12.50 -0.76 25.33
C LEU A 241 -12.88 0.72 25.20
N LEU A 242 -13.81 1.20 26.04
CA LEU A 242 -14.21 2.61 26.03
C LEU A 242 -13.03 3.54 26.32
N VAL A 243 -12.21 3.24 27.34
CA VAL A 243 -11.01 4.03 27.68
C VAL A 243 -10.03 4.06 26.50
N ALA A 244 -9.78 2.91 25.88
CA ALA A 244 -8.85 2.82 24.76
C ALA A 244 -9.35 3.58 23.52
N LEU A 245 -10.63 3.47 23.17
CA LEU A 245 -11.21 4.19 22.03
C LEU A 245 -11.31 5.70 22.29
N SER A 246 -11.67 6.13 23.50
CA SER A 246 -11.65 7.55 23.87
C SER A 246 -10.26 8.16 23.74
N ALA A 247 -9.18 7.40 24.00
CA ALA A 247 -7.82 7.87 23.77
C ALA A 247 -7.45 7.99 22.27
N LEU A 248 -8.21 7.35 21.38
CA LEU A 248 -7.98 7.37 19.93
C LEU A 248 -8.88 8.35 19.18
N VAL A 249 -9.91 8.91 19.83
CA VAL A 249 -10.88 9.82 19.16
C VAL A 249 -10.22 11.08 18.60
N GLU A 250 -9.11 11.52 19.19
CA GLU A 250 -8.33 12.68 18.76
C GLU A 250 -7.42 12.43 17.54
N THR A 251 -7.55 11.27 16.90
CA THR A 251 -6.85 10.93 15.64
C THR A 251 -7.19 11.89 14.49
N HIS A 252 -6.27 11.98 13.52
CA HIS A 252 -6.46 12.61 12.22
C HIS A 252 -6.82 11.59 11.13
N SER A 253 -6.91 10.30 11.45
CA SER A 253 -7.27 9.27 10.49
C SER A 253 -8.79 9.11 10.36
N PRO A 254 -9.36 9.30 9.15
CA PRO A 254 -10.78 9.05 8.92
C PRO A 254 -11.15 7.56 9.05
N LEU A 255 -10.20 6.64 8.79
CA LEU A 255 -10.42 5.20 8.94
C LEU A 255 -10.49 4.79 10.41
N ILE A 256 -9.65 5.39 11.26
CA ILE A 256 -9.68 5.12 12.70
C ILE A 256 -11.00 5.62 13.29
N LEU A 257 -11.43 6.85 12.96
CA LEU A 257 -12.73 7.37 13.41
C LEU A 257 -13.89 6.52 12.93
N LEU A 258 -13.90 6.09 11.67
CA LEU A 258 -14.92 5.15 11.17
C LEU A 258 -14.96 3.90 12.05
N GLY A 259 -13.81 3.27 12.31
CA GLY A 259 -13.74 2.08 13.14
C GLY A 259 -14.19 2.29 14.60
N ILE A 260 -13.89 3.45 15.20
CA ILE A 260 -14.44 3.84 16.51
C ILE A 260 -15.96 3.89 16.45
N ILE A 261 -16.54 4.50 15.41
CA ILE A 261 -17.99 4.57 15.21
C ILE A 261 -18.59 3.17 15.06
N GLU A 262 -17.97 2.27 14.27
CA GLU A 262 -18.49 0.91 14.11
C GLU A 262 -18.53 0.14 15.44
N ILE A 263 -17.46 0.18 16.22
CA ILE A 263 -17.37 -0.49 17.52
C ILE A 263 -18.35 0.16 18.51
N ALA A 264 -18.34 1.49 18.61
CA ALA A 264 -19.20 2.20 19.55
C ALA A 264 -20.69 1.95 19.23
N ILE A 265 -21.05 1.95 17.94
CA ILE A 265 -22.41 1.61 17.50
C ILE A 265 -22.72 0.15 17.84
N PHE A 266 -21.79 -0.80 17.67
CA PHE A 266 -22.04 -2.20 18.06
C PHE A 266 -22.32 -2.37 19.57
N HIS A 267 -21.70 -1.56 20.42
CA HIS A 267 -21.82 -1.64 21.89
C HIS A 267 -22.86 -0.71 22.53
N LEU A 268 -23.66 0.06 21.77
CA LEU A 268 -24.61 1.05 22.34
C LEU A 268 -25.59 0.45 23.35
N ASP A 269 -26.03 -0.79 23.12
CA ASP A 269 -27.02 -1.44 23.98
C ASP A 269 -26.43 -1.87 25.33
N SER A 270 -25.10 -1.80 25.49
CA SER A 270 -24.38 -2.18 26.70
C SER A 270 -24.00 -1.00 27.61
N ASP A 271 -23.65 0.16 27.06
CA ASP A 271 -23.29 1.37 27.83
C ASP A 271 -23.58 2.64 27.00
N ALA A 272 -24.34 3.57 27.59
CA ALA A 272 -24.69 4.85 26.97
C ALA A 272 -23.46 5.72 26.62
N LYS A 273 -22.31 5.51 27.27
CA LYS A 273 -21.07 6.23 26.94
C LYS A 273 -20.54 5.93 25.54
N PHE A 274 -20.85 4.76 24.97
CA PHE A 274 -20.52 4.48 23.58
C PHE A 274 -21.35 5.36 22.62
N LEU A 275 -22.55 5.79 23.01
CA LEU A 275 -23.33 6.73 22.20
C LEU A 275 -22.65 8.09 22.11
N GLU A 276 -22.15 8.58 23.24
CA GLU A 276 -21.40 9.84 23.31
C GLU A 276 -20.12 9.76 22.46
N LEU A 277 -19.37 8.66 22.58
CA LEU A 277 -18.17 8.42 21.78
C LEU A 277 -18.47 8.34 20.28
N ALA A 278 -19.51 7.61 19.86
CA ALA A 278 -19.91 7.54 18.46
C ALA A 278 -20.30 8.92 17.91
N SER A 279 -21.04 9.69 18.71
CA SER A 279 -21.45 11.06 18.38
C SER A 279 -20.26 12.00 18.20
N GLU A 280 -19.26 11.89 19.09
CA GLU A 280 -18.04 12.69 19.03
C GLU A 280 -17.16 12.32 17.83
N ALA A 281 -16.96 11.02 17.59
CA ALA A 281 -16.23 10.54 16.43
C ALA A 281 -16.90 10.96 15.12
N LEU A 282 -18.23 10.95 15.04
CA LEU A 282 -18.96 11.41 13.86
C LEU A 282 -18.85 12.91 13.63
N GLU A 283 -18.91 13.73 14.69
CA GLU A 283 -18.69 15.19 14.59
C GLU A 283 -17.30 15.54 14.12
N ARG A 284 -16.29 14.78 14.57
CA ARG A 284 -14.93 14.95 14.05
C ARG A 284 -14.84 14.50 12.59
N LEU A 285 -15.46 13.38 12.23
CA LEU A 285 -15.33 12.82 10.89
C LEU A 285 -16.06 13.62 9.80
N LEU A 286 -17.28 14.10 10.08
CA LEU A 286 -18.19 14.73 9.10
C LEU A 286 -18.76 16.07 9.56
N GLY A 287 -18.66 16.41 10.84
CA GLY A 287 -19.28 17.60 11.42
C GLY A 287 -18.36 18.82 11.45
N LYS A 288 -18.75 19.83 12.24
CA LYS A 288 -17.99 21.09 12.34
C LYS A 288 -16.60 20.90 12.95
N LYS A 289 -16.46 19.92 13.84
CA LYS A 289 -15.17 19.57 14.44
C LYS A 289 -14.17 19.02 13.41
N SER A 290 -14.60 18.67 12.20
CA SER A 290 -13.71 18.24 11.12
C SER A 290 -12.70 19.34 10.73
N GLU A 291 -13.12 20.60 10.70
CA GLU A 291 -12.21 21.71 10.38
C GLU A 291 -11.29 22.01 11.56
N GLU A 292 -11.83 22.06 12.77
CA GLU A 292 -11.10 22.35 14.00
C GLU A 292 -10.01 21.30 14.31
N SER A 293 -10.28 20.04 13.97
CA SER A 293 -9.35 18.92 14.18
C SER A 293 -8.34 18.71 13.05
N GLY A 294 -8.44 19.45 11.94
CA GLY A 294 -7.54 19.27 10.79
C GLY A 294 -7.76 17.98 9.98
N ILE A 295 -8.74 17.13 10.33
CA ILE A 295 -9.02 15.89 9.57
C ILE A 295 -9.45 16.18 8.13
N ILE A 296 -9.92 17.40 7.85
CA ILE A 296 -10.21 17.83 6.48
C ILE A 296 -9.01 17.65 5.54
N TYR A 297 -7.79 17.81 6.06
CA TYR A 297 -6.55 17.61 5.32
C TYR A 297 -6.27 16.14 5.05
N ALA A 298 -6.67 15.22 5.94
CA ALA A 298 -6.47 13.79 5.75
C ALA A 298 -7.26 13.24 4.55
N TRP A 299 -8.43 13.81 4.25
CA TRP A 299 -9.20 13.47 3.03
C TRP A 299 -8.44 13.76 1.74
N ILE A 300 -7.51 14.72 1.75
CA ILE A 300 -6.69 15.13 0.60
C ILE A 300 -5.36 14.38 0.59
N MET A 301 -4.70 14.27 1.75
CA MET A 301 -3.39 13.63 1.87
C MET A 301 -3.45 12.10 1.69
N MET A 302 -4.41 11.42 2.32
CA MET A 302 -4.45 9.95 2.32
C MET A 302 -4.44 9.37 0.90
N PRO A 303 -5.27 9.86 -0.04
CA PRO A 303 -5.25 9.35 -1.40
C PRO A 303 -3.88 9.48 -2.10
N SER A 304 -3.21 10.63 -1.99
CA SER A 304 -1.90 10.85 -2.62
C SER A 304 -0.79 10.01 -1.99
N ILE A 305 -0.82 9.82 -0.67
CA ILE A 305 0.15 8.95 0.03
C ILE A 305 -0.07 7.49 -0.38
N VAL A 306 -1.31 7.00 -0.42
CA VAL A 306 -1.63 5.62 -0.84
C VAL A 306 -1.20 5.39 -2.28
N LYS A 307 -1.55 6.30 -3.21
CA LYS A 307 -1.13 6.21 -4.62
C LYS A 307 0.38 6.09 -4.78
N THR A 308 1.12 6.95 -4.08
CA THR A 308 2.59 7.00 -4.17
C THR A 308 3.23 5.76 -3.56
N GLY A 309 2.79 5.36 -2.35
CA GLY A 309 3.31 4.17 -1.67
C GLY A 309 3.06 2.89 -2.48
N LEU A 310 1.84 2.73 -3.00
CA LEU A 310 1.50 1.58 -3.86
C LEU A 310 2.34 1.57 -5.15
N SER A 311 2.49 2.73 -5.80
CA SER A 311 3.29 2.89 -7.01
C SER A 311 4.74 2.44 -6.80
N ARG A 312 5.37 2.91 -5.72
CA ARG A 312 6.75 2.55 -5.34
C ARG A 312 6.89 1.04 -5.09
N MET A 313 5.99 0.46 -4.29
CA MET A 313 5.98 -0.99 -4.04
C MET A 313 5.76 -1.81 -5.31
N SER A 314 5.06 -1.28 -6.31
CA SER A 314 4.76 -2.01 -7.55
C SER A 314 5.95 -2.12 -8.49
N VAL A 315 6.95 -1.24 -8.36
CA VAL A 315 8.15 -1.25 -9.22
C VAL A 315 9.39 -1.79 -8.53
N ASP A 316 9.37 -1.94 -7.21
CA ASP A 316 10.46 -2.52 -6.44
C ASP A 316 10.41 -4.06 -6.49
N GLU A 317 11.48 -4.66 -7.01
CA GLU A 317 11.61 -6.11 -7.19
C GLU A 317 11.44 -6.88 -5.88
N LYS A 318 11.79 -6.27 -4.73
CA LYS A 318 11.61 -6.86 -3.40
C LYS A 318 10.15 -7.16 -3.10
N PHE A 319 9.21 -6.42 -3.69
CA PHE A 319 7.78 -6.55 -3.42
C PHE A 319 7.03 -7.39 -4.47
N TRP A 320 7.68 -7.82 -5.56
CA TRP A 320 7.02 -8.53 -6.66
C TRP A 320 6.42 -9.89 -6.29
N HIS A 321 6.86 -10.49 -5.19
CA HIS A 321 6.29 -11.75 -4.69
C HIS A 321 5.02 -11.53 -3.86
N TYR A 322 4.74 -10.30 -3.43
CA TYR A 322 3.51 -9.96 -2.73
C TYR A 322 2.38 -9.68 -3.74
N PRO A 323 1.18 -10.23 -3.49
CA PRO A 323 0.03 -9.99 -4.35
C PRO A 323 -0.42 -8.52 -4.26
N PRO A 324 -1.13 -7.99 -5.29
CA PRO A 324 -1.50 -6.59 -5.31
C PRO A 324 -2.43 -6.18 -4.16
N TYR A 325 -3.33 -7.06 -3.70
CA TYR A 325 -4.19 -6.78 -2.53
C TYR A 325 -3.35 -6.48 -1.27
N TRP A 326 -2.23 -7.19 -1.10
CA TRP A 326 -1.33 -7.02 0.04
C TRP A 326 -0.60 -5.68 -0.05
N ARG A 327 -0.05 -5.36 -1.23
CA ARG A 327 0.61 -4.05 -1.49
C ARG A 327 -0.37 -2.88 -1.31
N GLY A 328 -1.62 -3.08 -1.72
CA GLY A 328 -2.71 -2.15 -1.49
C GLY A 328 -2.93 -1.89 0.00
N LEU A 329 -3.16 -2.94 0.80
CA LEU A 329 -3.37 -2.79 2.24
C LEU A 329 -2.14 -2.21 2.96
N ALA A 330 -0.93 -2.58 2.53
CA ALA A 330 0.32 -2.03 3.05
C ALA A 330 0.41 -0.51 2.84
N ALA A 331 -0.01 -0.03 1.66
CA ALA A 331 -0.04 1.39 1.34
C ALA A 331 -1.03 2.15 2.25
N PHE A 332 -2.20 1.58 2.54
CA PHE A 332 -3.16 2.16 3.49
C PHE A 332 -2.61 2.17 4.93
N ALA A 333 -2.03 1.07 5.38
CA ALA A 333 -1.43 0.98 6.72
C ALA A 333 -0.38 2.09 6.92
N HIS A 334 0.48 2.27 5.92
CA HIS A 334 1.52 3.27 5.92
C HIS A 334 0.98 4.70 5.80
N ALA A 335 -0.05 4.92 4.98
CA ALA A 335 -0.69 6.24 4.85
C ALA A 335 -1.27 6.73 6.18
N ASN A 336 -1.87 5.83 6.98
CA ASN A 336 -2.32 6.15 8.32
C ASN A 336 -1.18 6.59 9.23
N ILE A 337 -0.03 5.91 9.19
CA ILE A 337 1.13 6.29 9.99
C ILE A 337 1.60 7.69 9.62
N LEU A 338 1.68 8.00 8.33
CA LEU A 338 2.08 9.34 7.87
C LEU A 338 1.06 10.40 8.29
N ILE A 339 -0.24 10.17 8.12
CA ILE A 339 -1.28 11.14 8.54
C ILE A 339 -1.23 11.42 10.04
N GLU A 340 -0.99 10.39 10.85
CA GLU A 340 -0.85 10.53 12.30
C GLU A 340 0.49 11.16 12.74
N THR A 341 1.43 11.34 11.81
CA THR A 341 2.78 11.87 12.09
C THR A 341 3.01 13.25 11.49
N LEU A 342 2.39 13.53 10.36
CA LEU A 342 2.53 14.76 9.59
C LEU A 342 1.52 15.79 10.08
N GLU A 343 1.99 16.70 10.93
CA GLU A 343 1.23 17.87 11.37
C GLU A 343 1.28 18.93 10.25
N MET A 344 0.11 19.29 9.73
CA MET A 344 -0.07 20.25 8.63
C MET A 344 -0.89 21.45 9.09
N ASP A 345 -0.37 22.65 8.83
CA ASP A 345 -0.92 23.88 9.41
C ASP A 345 -1.86 24.65 8.46
N SER A 346 -1.88 24.31 7.17
CA SER A 346 -2.72 25.01 6.19
C SER A 346 -3.09 24.14 4.98
N LYS A 347 -4.12 24.58 4.25
CA LYS A 347 -4.54 23.96 2.99
C LYS A 347 -3.46 24.06 1.92
N GLU A 348 -2.78 25.20 1.83
CA GLU A 348 -1.70 25.42 0.86
C GLU A 348 -0.56 24.42 1.07
N ALA A 349 -0.16 24.17 2.31
CA ALA A 349 0.87 23.18 2.62
C ALA A 349 0.45 21.76 2.18
N VAL A 350 -0.83 21.42 2.34
CA VAL A 350 -1.40 20.13 1.90
C VAL A 350 -1.44 20.03 0.37
N ASP A 351 -1.86 21.09 -0.32
CA ASP A 351 -1.90 21.15 -1.78
C ASP A 351 -0.49 21.04 -2.36
N ASP A 352 0.50 21.74 -1.79
CA ASP A 352 1.91 21.66 -2.17
C ASP A 352 2.48 20.25 -1.94
N PHE A 353 2.20 19.65 -0.79
CA PHE A 353 2.68 18.30 -0.44
C PHE A 353 2.06 17.24 -1.35
N THR A 354 0.74 17.28 -1.57
CA THR A 354 0.07 16.30 -2.42
C THR A 354 0.40 16.49 -3.90
N GLY A 355 0.58 17.73 -4.36
CA GLY A 355 1.10 18.03 -5.68
C GLY A 355 2.53 17.53 -5.88
N TRP A 356 3.40 17.67 -4.88
CA TRP A 356 4.73 17.07 -4.89
C TRP A 356 4.66 15.54 -4.99
N LEU A 357 3.85 14.86 -4.17
CA LEU A 357 3.66 13.41 -4.22
C LEU A 357 3.18 12.92 -5.58
N ASP A 358 2.15 13.57 -6.15
CA ASP A 358 1.59 13.17 -7.44
C ASP A 358 2.61 13.32 -8.59
N ASN A 359 3.52 14.31 -8.48
CA ASN A 359 4.62 14.50 -9.43
C ASN A 359 5.73 13.44 -9.31
N LEU A 360 5.79 12.66 -8.22
CA LEU A 360 6.74 11.56 -8.08
C LEU A 360 6.35 10.33 -8.89
N ILE A 361 5.06 10.18 -9.25
CA ILE A 361 4.55 9.00 -9.93
C ILE A 361 5.02 8.98 -11.39
N THR A 362 5.83 7.97 -11.72
CA THR A 362 6.43 7.78 -13.04
C THR A 362 5.54 6.96 -13.97
N PRO A 363 5.71 7.06 -15.31
CA PRO A 363 5.01 6.21 -16.27
C PRO A 363 5.22 4.71 -16.05
N LYS A 364 6.41 4.32 -15.57
CA LYS A 364 6.72 2.94 -15.18
C LYS A 364 5.83 2.46 -14.03
N GLU A 365 5.62 3.29 -13.01
CA GLU A 365 4.75 2.94 -11.88
C GLU A 365 3.28 2.82 -12.28
N VAL A 366 2.80 3.71 -13.15
CA VAL A 366 1.48 3.59 -13.77
C VAL A 366 1.34 2.27 -14.55
N SER A 367 2.39 1.87 -15.27
CA SER A 367 2.37 0.59 -16.00
C SER A 367 2.32 -0.61 -15.05
N ALA A 368 3.02 -0.56 -13.91
CA ALA A 368 3.02 -1.64 -12.94
C ALA A 368 1.64 -1.84 -12.30
N THR A 369 0.98 -0.75 -11.90
CA THR A 369 -0.39 -0.82 -11.33
C THR A 369 -1.42 -1.27 -12.35
N LEU A 370 -1.26 -0.96 -13.64
CA LEU A 370 -2.09 -1.51 -14.72
C LEU A 370 -1.89 -3.02 -14.91
N LEU A 371 -0.67 -3.53 -14.76
CA LEU A 371 -0.40 -4.97 -14.81
C LEU A 371 -1.05 -5.71 -13.65
N ASP A 372 -1.16 -5.07 -12.48
CA ASP A 372 -1.82 -5.64 -11.32
C ASP A 372 -3.31 -5.91 -11.56
N MET A 373 -3.96 -5.21 -12.49
CA MET A 373 -5.36 -5.47 -12.88
C MET A 373 -5.57 -6.90 -13.42
N ARG A 374 -4.51 -7.61 -13.84
CA ARG A 374 -4.62 -9.04 -14.15
C ARG A 374 -5.03 -9.87 -12.94
N LYS A 375 -4.56 -9.51 -11.75
CA LYS A 375 -4.93 -10.20 -10.51
C LYS A 375 -6.09 -9.48 -9.82
N GLU A 376 -6.01 -8.15 -9.68
CA GLU A 376 -6.99 -7.31 -8.98
C GLU A 376 -7.63 -6.26 -9.93
N PRO A 377 -8.55 -6.66 -10.82
CA PRO A 377 -9.11 -5.75 -11.83
C PRO A 377 -10.08 -4.71 -11.25
N MET A 378 -10.54 -4.93 -10.02
CA MET A 378 -11.52 -4.10 -9.31
C MET A 378 -10.90 -2.85 -8.69
N TRP A 379 -9.58 -2.82 -8.58
CA TRP A 379 -8.84 -1.72 -7.97
C TRP A 379 -7.96 -1.03 -9.00
N ARG A 380 -8.04 0.30 -9.07
CA ARG A 380 -7.16 1.13 -9.89
C ARG A 380 -6.51 2.18 -9.02
N PHE A 381 -5.25 2.50 -9.30
CA PHE A 381 -4.56 3.49 -8.48
C PHE A 381 -5.18 4.89 -8.59
N TRP A 382 -5.71 5.30 -9.74
CA TRP A 382 -6.39 6.60 -9.89
C TRP A 382 -7.82 6.62 -9.35
N ASP A 383 -8.38 5.48 -8.93
CA ASP A 383 -9.63 5.48 -8.16
C ASP A 383 -9.42 6.01 -6.74
N MET A 384 -8.17 6.14 -6.30
CA MET A 384 -7.88 6.72 -5.00
C MET A 384 -7.86 8.25 -5.09
N THR A 385 -9.05 8.84 -4.96
CA THR A 385 -9.30 10.30 -4.88
C THR A 385 -9.93 10.64 -3.53
N SER A 386 -9.92 11.92 -3.15
CA SER A 386 -10.61 12.39 -1.94
C SER A 386 -12.10 12.09 -1.96
N LEU A 387 -12.73 12.28 -3.13
CA LEU A 387 -14.13 11.95 -3.35
C LEU A 387 -14.39 10.46 -3.13
N ASN A 388 -13.61 9.58 -3.77
CA ASN A 388 -13.83 8.13 -3.66
C ASN A 388 -13.51 7.59 -2.25
N LEU A 389 -12.55 8.19 -1.54
CA LEU A 389 -12.27 7.86 -0.15
C LEU A 389 -13.44 8.27 0.77
N LYS A 390 -14.00 9.48 0.58
CA LYS A 390 -15.21 9.92 1.29
C LYS A 390 -16.40 9.02 0.96
N ASP A 391 -16.62 8.71 -0.31
CA ASP A 391 -17.67 7.78 -0.77
C ASP A 391 -17.60 6.45 -0.02
N MET A 392 -16.41 5.86 0.07
CA MET A 392 -16.19 4.58 0.73
C MET A 392 -16.57 4.64 2.21
N ILE A 393 -16.17 5.70 2.92
CA ILE A 393 -16.42 5.86 4.35
C ILE A 393 -17.89 6.21 4.63
N VAL A 394 -18.46 7.17 3.91
CA VAL A 394 -19.88 7.56 4.03
C VAL A 394 -20.79 6.41 3.65
N GLY A 395 -20.45 5.63 2.61
CA GLY A 395 -21.18 4.43 2.25
C GLY A 395 -21.26 3.40 3.39
N ARG A 396 -20.18 3.24 4.17
CA ARG A 396 -20.20 2.37 5.37
C ARG A 396 -21.06 2.96 6.48
N LEU A 397 -20.96 4.26 6.75
CA LEU A 397 -21.81 4.94 7.73
C LEU A 397 -23.31 4.84 7.37
N MET A 398 -23.64 4.95 6.09
CA MET A 398 -25.00 4.76 5.59
C MET A 398 -25.52 3.35 5.89
N LEU A 399 -24.71 2.30 5.69
CA LEU A 399 -25.09 0.92 6.03
C LEU A 399 -25.36 0.76 7.53
N ILE A 400 -24.48 1.30 8.38
CA ILE A 400 -24.62 1.25 9.83
C ILE A 400 -25.89 1.98 10.28
N LYS A 401 -26.14 3.16 9.72
CA LYS A 401 -27.36 3.93 9.96
C LYS A 401 -28.60 3.14 9.55
N ASN A 402 -28.65 2.65 8.31
CA ASN A 402 -29.81 1.91 7.80
C ASN A 402 -30.12 0.67 8.65
N TRP A 403 -29.09 -0.05 9.12
CA TRP A 403 -29.25 -1.18 10.03
C TRP A 403 -29.85 -0.77 11.38
N ARG A 404 -29.44 0.36 11.95
CA ARG A 404 -30.01 0.90 13.21
C ARG A 404 -31.45 1.39 13.03
N VAL A 405 -31.75 2.10 11.94
CA VAL A 405 -33.13 2.54 11.63
C VAL A 405 -34.08 1.36 11.52
N LYS A 406 -33.68 0.29 10.83
CA LYS A 406 -34.46 -0.96 10.76
C LYS A 406 -34.69 -1.60 12.14
N SER A 407 -33.78 -1.36 13.09
CA SER A 407 -33.88 -1.82 14.48
C SER A 407 -34.67 -0.86 15.38
N GLY A 408 -35.27 0.21 14.83
CA GLY A 408 -36.05 1.20 15.57
C GLY A 408 -35.22 2.16 16.43
N LEU A 409 -33.90 2.20 16.22
CA LEU A 409 -32.96 3.00 16.99
C LEU A 409 -32.30 4.05 16.10
N MET A 410 -32.18 5.27 16.61
CA MET A 410 -31.41 6.36 15.99
C MET A 410 -30.26 6.71 16.93
N PHE A 411 -29.10 7.04 16.38
CA PHE A 411 -27.97 7.53 17.14
C PHE A 411 -27.76 9.02 16.90
N THR A 412 -27.21 9.70 17.91
CA THR A 412 -26.94 11.14 17.90
C THR A 412 -26.08 11.51 16.70
N ASN A 413 -26.38 12.66 16.09
CA ASN A 413 -25.69 13.20 14.91
C ASN A 413 -25.80 12.37 13.62
N SER A 414 -26.67 11.36 13.56
CA SER A 414 -26.93 10.58 12.33
C SER A 414 -27.41 11.41 11.13
N HIS A 415 -27.84 12.66 11.31
CA HIS A 415 -28.15 13.62 10.25
C HIS A 415 -26.89 14.06 9.47
N LEU A 416 -25.70 14.05 10.08
CA LEU A 416 -24.44 14.35 9.39
C LEU A 416 -24.15 13.36 8.27
N VAL A 417 -24.61 12.11 8.43
CA VAL A 417 -24.51 11.10 7.36
C VAL A 417 -25.41 11.48 6.19
N ASP A 418 -26.61 12.03 6.43
CA ASP A 418 -27.50 12.48 5.35
C ASP A 418 -26.90 13.67 4.59
N SER A 419 -26.40 14.66 5.32
CA SER A 419 -25.74 15.83 4.70
C SER A 419 -24.53 15.40 3.85
N ALA A 420 -23.71 14.47 4.34
CA ALA A 420 -22.59 13.94 3.57
C ALA A 420 -23.04 13.15 2.33
N ILE A 421 -24.17 12.44 2.39
CA ILE A 421 -24.74 11.77 1.21
C ILE A 421 -25.21 12.81 0.19
N GLU A 422 -25.93 13.85 0.62
CA GLU A 422 -26.42 14.92 -0.24
C GLU A 422 -25.28 15.68 -0.93
N ASP A 423 -24.21 15.99 -0.18
CA ASP A 423 -23.00 16.64 -0.72
C ASP A 423 -22.34 15.77 -1.81
N LEU A 424 -22.19 14.47 -1.54
CA LEU A 424 -21.57 13.53 -2.47
C LEU A 424 -22.44 13.29 -3.72
N ASP A 425 -23.76 13.19 -3.58
CA ASP A 425 -24.68 13.09 -4.72
C ASP A 425 -24.61 14.34 -5.60
N GLY A 426 -24.47 15.53 -4.99
CA GLY A 426 -24.22 16.80 -5.70
C GLY A 426 -22.90 16.83 -6.47
N GLU A 427 -21.87 16.13 -5.99
CA GLU A 427 -20.57 15.96 -6.66
C GLU A 427 -20.55 14.83 -7.70
N GLY A 428 -21.70 14.19 -7.96
CA GLY A 428 -21.83 13.09 -8.93
C GLY A 428 -21.31 11.75 -8.42
N SER A 429 -21.28 11.56 -7.10
CA SER A 429 -21.05 10.27 -6.47
C SER A 429 -22.14 9.27 -6.82
N LEU A 430 -21.79 7.98 -6.75
CA LEU A 430 -22.72 6.86 -6.93
C LEU A 430 -22.66 5.97 -5.69
N LEU A 431 -22.90 6.56 -4.52
CA LEU A 431 -22.83 5.93 -3.20
C LEU A 431 -23.57 4.59 -3.11
N SER A 432 -24.67 4.45 -3.84
CA SER A 432 -25.48 3.23 -3.89
C SER A 432 -24.83 2.07 -4.65
N ILE A 433 -23.84 2.34 -5.51
CA ILE A 433 -23.24 1.35 -6.43
C ILE A 433 -21.73 1.16 -6.16
N ARG A 434 -21.06 2.10 -5.49
CA ARG A 434 -19.62 2.05 -5.25
C ARG A 434 -19.26 1.31 -3.95
N ARG A 435 -19.35 -0.01 -3.98
CA ARG A 435 -18.67 -0.86 -2.98
C ARG A 435 -17.24 -1.11 -3.46
N PHE A 436 -16.36 -0.11 -3.38
CA PHE A 436 -14.94 -0.32 -3.73
C PHE A 436 -14.14 -0.61 -2.49
N SER A 437 -13.39 -1.70 -2.55
CA SER A 437 -12.36 -2.01 -1.59
C SER A 437 -11.17 -2.58 -2.33
N PRO A 438 -9.93 -2.30 -1.89
CA PRO A 438 -8.73 -2.91 -2.46
C PRO A 438 -8.59 -4.41 -2.15
N LEU A 439 -9.51 -5.02 -1.39
CA LEU A 439 -9.52 -6.43 -1.00
C LEU A 439 -10.60 -7.26 -1.73
N GLN A 440 -11.02 -6.78 -2.91
CA GLN A 440 -11.99 -7.48 -3.75
C GLN A 440 -11.29 -8.43 -4.73
N ASP A 441 -11.11 -9.69 -4.31
CA ASP A 441 -10.51 -10.74 -5.13
C ASP A 441 -11.46 -11.24 -6.25
N LYS A 442 -10.84 -11.87 -7.25
CA LYS A 442 -11.32 -12.70 -8.36
C LYS A 442 -12.63 -13.45 -8.11
N ARG A 443 -12.89 -13.92 -6.89
CA ARG A 443 -14.04 -14.75 -6.54
C ARG A 443 -15.37 -13.99 -6.47
N ARG A 444 -15.39 -12.65 -6.52
CA ARG A 444 -16.67 -11.91 -6.54
C ARG A 444 -17.49 -12.25 -7.79
N ILE A 445 -16.89 -12.37 -8.97
CA ILE A 445 -17.63 -12.76 -10.19
C ILE A 445 -18.21 -14.18 -10.03
N GLU A 446 -17.46 -15.08 -9.40
CA GLU A 446 -17.89 -16.46 -9.12
C GLU A 446 -18.95 -16.55 -7.99
N SER A 447 -19.00 -15.57 -7.08
CA SER A 447 -19.95 -15.50 -5.97
C SER A 447 -21.11 -14.51 -6.18
N MET A 448 -21.10 -13.72 -7.24
CA MET A 448 -22.18 -12.79 -7.60
C MET A 448 -23.46 -13.51 -8.02
N ASP A 449 -23.38 -14.79 -8.39
CA ASP A 449 -24.54 -15.67 -8.53
C ASP A 449 -25.29 -15.91 -7.20
N SER A 450 -24.67 -15.58 -6.05
CA SER A 450 -25.20 -15.82 -4.70
C SER A 450 -25.63 -14.56 -3.92
N ILE A 451 -25.40 -13.36 -4.46
CA ILE A 451 -25.86 -12.10 -3.83
C ILE A 451 -27.36 -11.96 -4.07
N GLU A 452 -28.12 -11.60 -3.04
CA GLU A 452 -29.58 -11.38 -3.07
C GLU A 452 -30.03 -10.82 -4.42
N LYS A 453 -30.94 -11.55 -5.08
CA LYS A 453 -31.50 -11.21 -6.39
C LYS A 453 -31.95 -9.75 -6.37
N ILE A 454 -31.11 -8.88 -6.92
CA ILE A 454 -31.54 -7.57 -7.39
C ILE A 454 -32.72 -7.86 -8.33
N ASP A 455 -33.80 -7.10 -8.19
CA ASP A 455 -35.01 -7.28 -9.00
C ASP A 455 -34.63 -7.42 -10.47
N SER A 456 -34.85 -8.63 -11.03
CA SER A 456 -34.37 -8.98 -12.36
C SER A 456 -34.96 -8.06 -13.43
N ASP A 457 -36.15 -7.52 -13.16
CA ASP A 457 -36.88 -6.70 -14.11
C ASP A 457 -36.26 -5.30 -14.18
N LEU A 458 -35.89 -4.71 -13.04
CA LEU A 458 -35.19 -3.41 -12.97
C LEU A 458 -33.79 -3.48 -13.60
N VAL A 459 -33.08 -4.58 -13.40
CA VAL A 459 -31.75 -4.80 -14.00
C VAL A 459 -31.85 -4.95 -15.52
N THR A 460 -32.85 -5.68 -16.00
CA THR A 460 -33.11 -5.88 -17.43
C THR A 460 -33.50 -4.56 -18.10
N GLU A 461 -34.38 -3.77 -17.47
CA GLU A 461 -34.77 -2.44 -17.94
C GLU A 461 -33.56 -1.50 -18.03
N PHE A 462 -32.74 -1.43 -16.97
CA PHE A 462 -31.53 -0.61 -16.94
C PHE A 462 -30.56 -0.95 -18.09
N PHE A 463 -30.29 -2.24 -18.34
CA PHE A 463 -29.39 -2.62 -19.43
C PHE A 463 -30.02 -2.43 -20.81
N SER A 464 -31.33 -2.60 -20.95
CA SER A 464 -32.05 -2.28 -22.20
C SER A 464 -31.92 -0.80 -22.54
N ASP A 465 -32.14 0.08 -21.56
CA ASP A 465 -31.98 1.52 -21.71
C ASP A 465 -30.54 1.91 -22.09
N ILE A 466 -29.55 1.27 -21.48
CA ILE A 466 -28.14 1.47 -21.83
C ILE A 466 -27.85 1.04 -23.28
N ILE A 467 -28.36 -0.10 -23.73
CA ILE A 467 -28.17 -0.57 -25.11
C ILE A 467 -28.76 0.42 -26.11
N ASP A 468 -29.94 0.97 -25.80
CA ASP A 468 -30.59 2.00 -26.60
C ASP A 468 -29.81 3.32 -26.59
N GLU A 469 -29.31 3.75 -25.43
CA GLU A 469 -28.47 4.96 -25.27
C GLU A 469 -27.17 4.83 -26.07
N LEU A 470 -26.46 3.70 -25.96
CA LEU A 470 -25.28 3.36 -26.79
C LEU A 470 -25.61 3.27 -28.28
N GLY A 471 -26.85 2.97 -28.62
CA GLY A 471 -27.34 3.00 -30.00
C GLY A 471 -27.40 4.39 -30.59
N ARG A 472 -27.69 5.40 -29.75
CA ARG A 472 -27.79 6.82 -30.13
C ARG A 472 -26.44 7.54 -30.02
N GLU A 473 -25.73 7.31 -28.92
CA GLU A 473 -24.42 7.92 -28.63
C GLU A 473 -23.39 6.82 -28.28
N PRO A 474 -22.63 6.31 -29.25
CA PRO A 474 -21.70 5.19 -29.03
C PRO A 474 -20.46 5.56 -28.20
N THR A 475 -20.23 6.86 -27.97
CA THR A 475 -19.20 7.41 -27.10
C THR A 475 -19.87 8.30 -26.05
N GLY A 476 -19.36 8.37 -24.82
CA GLY A 476 -19.89 9.33 -23.85
C GLY A 476 -20.10 8.77 -22.44
N VAL A 477 -21.01 9.40 -21.69
CA VAL A 477 -21.20 9.17 -20.25
C VAL A 477 -21.73 7.77 -19.94
N VAL A 478 -22.43 7.14 -20.88
CA VAL A 478 -22.98 5.76 -20.74
C VAL A 478 -21.90 4.75 -20.37
N TRP A 479 -20.71 4.89 -20.95
CA TRP A 479 -19.59 4.02 -20.64
C TRP A 479 -19.12 4.13 -19.19
N LYS A 480 -19.21 5.33 -18.59
CA LYS A 480 -18.93 5.53 -17.16
C LYS A 480 -19.98 4.85 -16.28
N LYS A 481 -21.26 4.90 -16.67
CA LYS A 481 -22.33 4.15 -15.97
C LYS A 481 -22.05 2.64 -16.01
N LEU A 482 -21.64 2.13 -17.18
CA LEU A 482 -21.29 0.73 -17.38
C LEU A 482 -20.06 0.29 -16.58
N VAL A 483 -19.03 1.13 -16.47
CA VAL A 483 -17.87 0.89 -15.60
C VAL A 483 -18.32 0.70 -14.14
N VAL A 484 -19.27 1.49 -13.68
CA VAL A 484 -19.78 1.36 -12.31
C VAL A 484 -20.65 0.10 -12.18
N ALA A 485 -21.49 -0.20 -13.17
CA ALA A 485 -22.32 -1.39 -13.20
C ALA A 485 -21.49 -2.69 -13.26
N CYS A 486 -20.41 -2.75 -14.04
CA CYS A 486 -19.59 -3.96 -14.19
C CYS A 486 -18.87 -4.34 -12.88
N ARG A 487 -18.77 -3.41 -11.94
CA ARG A 487 -18.17 -3.66 -10.62
C ARG A 487 -19.18 -4.23 -9.61
N VAL A 488 -20.47 -4.20 -9.93
CA VAL A 488 -21.55 -4.69 -9.04
C VAL A 488 -22.41 -5.78 -9.65
N GLN A 489 -22.36 -5.98 -10.96
CA GLN A 489 -23.14 -7.00 -11.67
C GLN A 489 -22.31 -7.69 -12.75
N CYS A 490 -22.58 -8.97 -12.99
CA CYS A 490 -22.06 -9.68 -14.15
C CYS A 490 -22.92 -9.32 -15.37
N PHE A 491 -22.27 -9.09 -16.50
CA PHE A 491 -22.98 -8.79 -17.75
C PHE A 491 -23.35 -10.09 -18.47
N ASP A 492 -24.54 -10.11 -19.07
CA ASP A 492 -24.98 -11.23 -19.89
C ASP A 492 -24.32 -11.21 -21.28
N SER A 493 -24.50 -12.29 -22.04
CA SER A 493 -23.94 -12.40 -23.38
C SER A 493 -24.50 -11.36 -24.35
N ASN A 494 -25.78 -10.99 -24.22
CA ASN A 494 -26.43 -10.03 -25.11
C ASN A 494 -25.82 -8.63 -24.94
N LEU A 495 -25.59 -8.19 -23.71
CA LEU A 495 -24.91 -6.95 -23.42
C LEU A 495 -23.48 -6.99 -23.96
N PHE A 496 -22.72 -8.07 -23.72
CA PHE A 496 -21.37 -8.18 -24.27
C PHE A 496 -21.32 -8.11 -25.79
N ASP A 497 -22.19 -8.84 -26.49
CA ASP A 497 -22.26 -8.82 -27.95
C ASP A 497 -22.53 -7.40 -28.48
N ASN A 498 -23.40 -6.66 -27.80
CA ASN A 498 -23.64 -5.26 -28.10
C ASN A 498 -22.40 -4.39 -27.82
N LEU A 499 -21.76 -4.51 -26.65
CA LEU A 499 -20.56 -3.74 -26.32
C LEU A 499 -19.41 -4.01 -27.32
N ILE A 500 -19.15 -5.28 -27.62
CA ILE A 500 -18.14 -5.72 -28.60
C ILE A 500 -18.43 -5.11 -29.97
N LYS A 501 -19.68 -5.19 -30.43
CA LYS A 501 -20.11 -4.60 -31.70
C LYS A 501 -19.96 -3.08 -31.72
N ARG A 502 -20.32 -2.39 -30.64
CA ARG A 502 -20.21 -0.91 -30.56
C ARG A 502 -18.74 -0.50 -30.58
N VAL A 503 -17.90 -1.10 -29.74
CA VAL A 503 -16.46 -0.81 -29.67
C VAL A 503 -15.77 -1.12 -30.99
N GLY A 504 -16.03 -2.29 -31.59
CA GLY A 504 -15.42 -2.68 -32.87
C GLY A 504 -15.77 -1.75 -34.03
N ASN A 505 -16.92 -1.06 -33.96
CA ASN A 505 -17.35 -0.08 -34.94
C ASN A 505 -16.92 1.37 -34.61
N LEU A 506 -16.27 1.62 -33.47
CA LEU A 506 -15.79 2.95 -33.12
C LEU A 506 -14.78 3.45 -34.16
N THR A 507 -14.93 4.71 -34.55
CA THR A 507 -14.01 5.40 -35.46
C THR A 507 -13.60 6.73 -34.85
N LEU A 508 -12.30 7.02 -34.87
CA LEU A 508 -11.79 8.31 -34.40
C LEU A 508 -12.14 9.43 -35.37
N GLU A 509 -13.04 10.33 -34.96
CA GLU A 509 -13.32 11.60 -35.64
C GLU A 509 -12.35 12.71 -35.21
N LYS A 510 -12.05 13.67 -36.11
CA LYS A 510 -10.93 14.63 -35.93
C LYS A 510 -11.02 15.53 -34.69
N LYS A 511 -12.22 15.70 -34.09
CA LYS A 511 -12.44 16.59 -32.93
C LYS A 511 -12.81 15.85 -31.63
N GLU A 512 -12.83 14.52 -31.63
CA GLU A 512 -13.37 13.72 -30.52
C GLU A 512 -12.35 12.74 -29.93
N LYS A 513 -11.06 13.07 -30.04
CA LYS A 513 -9.97 12.17 -29.60
C LYS A 513 -10.06 11.79 -28.13
N GLU A 514 -10.37 12.76 -27.28
CA GLU A 514 -10.55 12.55 -25.85
C GLU A 514 -11.74 11.62 -25.57
N ARG A 515 -12.91 11.87 -26.19
CA ARG A 515 -14.09 10.99 -26.07
C ARG A 515 -13.81 9.57 -26.54
N PHE A 516 -13.06 9.43 -27.64
CA PHE A 516 -12.63 8.14 -28.16
C PHE A 516 -11.74 7.39 -27.16
N PHE A 517 -10.71 8.04 -26.61
CA PHE A 517 -9.84 7.42 -25.61
C PHE A 517 -10.59 7.08 -24.32
N ASN A 518 -11.40 7.98 -23.79
CA ASN A 518 -12.21 7.74 -22.59
C ASN A 518 -13.17 6.56 -22.77
N THR A 519 -13.73 6.41 -23.97
CA THR A 519 -14.60 5.27 -24.31
C THR A 519 -13.81 3.96 -24.35
N LEU A 520 -12.64 3.95 -25.01
CA LEU A 520 -11.78 2.76 -25.05
C LEU A 520 -11.22 2.38 -23.69
N GLU A 521 -10.88 3.35 -22.85
CA GLU A 521 -10.44 3.14 -21.47
C GLU A 521 -11.56 2.50 -20.65
N SER A 522 -12.77 3.05 -20.71
CA SER A 522 -13.94 2.48 -20.03
C SER A 522 -14.23 1.05 -20.49
N ALA A 523 -14.15 0.78 -21.80
CA ALA A 523 -14.34 -0.56 -22.35
C ALA A 523 -13.20 -1.53 -21.97
N ALA A 524 -11.95 -1.06 -21.91
CA ALA A 524 -10.80 -1.84 -21.45
C ALA A 524 -10.96 -2.24 -19.99
N GLU A 525 -11.44 -1.32 -19.15
CA GLU A 525 -11.75 -1.59 -17.76
C GLU A 525 -12.88 -2.62 -17.61
N ILE A 526 -13.99 -2.45 -18.33
CA ILE A 526 -15.09 -3.43 -18.32
C ILE A 526 -14.57 -4.80 -18.74
N ALA A 527 -13.72 -4.86 -19.78
CA ALA A 527 -13.11 -6.11 -20.22
C ALA A 527 -12.22 -6.74 -19.14
N ALA A 528 -11.43 -5.93 -18.42
CA ALA A 528 -10.56 -6.39 -17.35
C ALA A 528 -11.36 -6.89 -16.14
N VAL A 529 -12.34 -6.12 -15.68
CA VAL A 529 -13.22 -6.45 -14.56
C VAL A 529 -14.01 -7.71 -14.86
N GLN A 530 -14.67 -7.79 -16.03
CA GLN A 530 -15.54 -8.92 -16.37
C GLN A 530 -14.80 -10.10 -17.03
N ARG A 531 -13.47 -10.01 -17.17
CA ARG A 531 -12.63 -11.04 -17.83
C ARG A 531 -13.08 -11.38 -19.26
N CYS A 532 -13.58 -10.38 -19.99
CA CYS A 532 -14.08 -10.55 -21.35
C CYS A 532 -12.97 -10.31 -22.38
N LYS A 533 -12.26 -11.38 -22.77
CA LYS A 533 -11.19 -11.34 -23.80
C LYS A 533 -11.68 -10.78 -25.14
N ALA A 534 -12.91 -11.10 -25.54
CA ALA A 534 -13.48 -10.62 -26.80
C ALA A 534 -13.67 -9.09 -26.81
N LEU A 535 -14.08 -8.49 -25.69
CA LEU A 535 -14.17 -7.04 -25.54
C LEU A 535 -12.78 -6.40 -25.56
N ALA A 536 -11.79 -6.98 -24.86
CA ALA A 536 -10.39 -6.52 -24.92
C ALA A 536 -9.82 -6.57 -26.35
N ASP A 537 -10.17 -7.61 -27.12
CA ASP A 537 -9.79 -7.70 -28.53
C ASP A 537 -10.45 -6.61 -29.38
N ALA A 538 -11.74 -6.31 -29.16
CA ALA A 538 -12.44 -5.22 -29.84
C ALA A 538 -11.84 -3.85 -29.52
N VAL A 539 -11.53 -3.58 -28.26
CA VAL A 539 -10.87 -2.34 -27.80
C VAL A 539 -9.53 -2.14 -28.50
N THR A 540 -8.67 -3.16 -28.46
CA THR A 540 -7.35 -3.08 -29.09
C THR A 540 -7.44 -2.97 -30.61
N HIS A 541 -8.41 -3.63 -31.25
CA HIS A 541 -8.65 -3.48 -32.68
C HIS A 541 -9.04 -2.05 -33.07
N ALA A 542 -10.00 -1.45 -32.36
CA ALA A 542 -10.42 -0.07 -32.58
C ALA A 542 -9.27 0.92 -32.38
N LEU A 543 -8.46 0.71 -31.32
CA LEU A 543 -7.27 1.50 -31.03
C LEU A 543 -6.24 1.43 -32.18
N VAL A 544 -5.87 0.22 -32.62
CA VAL A 544 -4.89 0.00 -33.69
C VAL A 544 -5.37 0.60 -35.02
N LYS A 545 -6.65 0.44 -35.36
CA LYS A 545 -7.26 1.05 -36.56
C LYS A 545 -7.17 2.58 -36.54
N ALA A 546 -7.28 3.20 -35.37
CA ALA A 546 -7.16 4.64 -35.20
C ALA A 546 -5.71 5.13 -35.04
N ALA A 547 -4.75 4.23 -34.78
CA ALA A 547 -3.41 4.57 -34.32
C ALA A 547 -2.62 5.45 -35.28
N GLY A 548 -2.87 5.38 -36.59
CA GLY A 548 -2.28 6.27 -37.59
C GLY A 548 -2.57 7.77 -37.39
N LYS A 549 -3.47 8.12 -36.46
CA LYS A 549 -3.82 9.50 -36.07
C LYS A 549 -3.18 9.93 -34.72
N PHE A 550 -2.34 9.09 -34.12
CA PHE A 550 -1.70 9.31 -32.82
C PHE A 550 -0.29 9.88 -33.00
N SER A 551 -0.20 11.14 -33.42
CA SER A 551 1.08 11.77 -33.79
C SER A 551 1.88 12.33 -32.61
N THR A 552 1.32 12.42 -31.40
CA THR A 552 2.00 13.00 -30.23
C THR A 552 2.48 11.92 -29.25
N ALA A 553 3.45 12.25 -28.39
CA ALA A 553 3.86 11.36 -27.30
C ALA A 553 2.67 10.98 -26.40
N LEU A 554 1.80 11.95 -26.06
CA LEU A 554 0.65 11.71 -25.19
C LEU A 554 -0.31 10.67 -25.78
N ASP A 555 -0.60 10.75 -27.08
CA ASP A 555 -1.48 9.78 -27.75
C ASP A 555 -0.92 8.37 -27.73
N ALA A 556 0.39 8.24 -28.00
CA ALA A 556 1.09 6.96 -27.97
C ALA A 556 1.08 6.35 -26.56
N LYS A 557 1.24 7.19 -25.54
CA LYS A 557 1.20 6.81 -24.13
C LYS A 557 -0.19 6.35 -23.71
N ILE A 558 -1.25 7.09 -24.07
CA ILE A 558 -2.64 6.72 -23.75
C ILE A 558 -3.00 5.38 -24.41
N GLY A 559 -2.69 5.20 -25.69
CA GLY A 559 -2.97 3.93 -26.37
C GLY A 559 -2.20 2.76 -25.76
N TYR A 560 -0.95 2.96 -25.36
CA TYR A 560 -0.17 1.97 -24.61
C TYR A 560 -0.86 1.57 -23.29
N TYR A 561 -1.36 2.52 -22.50
CA TYR A 561 -2.09 2.24 -21.26
C TYR A 561 -3.41 1.50 -21.48
N ILE A 562 -4.17 1.86 -22.53
CA ILE A 562 -5.41 1.15 -22.89
C ILE A 562 -5.12 -0.33 -23.20
N ILE A 563 -4.01 -0.64 -23.88
CA ILE A 563 -3.61 -2.03 -24.15
C ILE A 563 -3.25 -2.75 -22.85
N LEU A 564 -2.49 -2.12 -21.96
CA LEU A 564 -2.15 -2.71 -20.65
C LEU A 564 -3.40 -3.01 -19.82
N MET A 565 -4.32 -2.06 -19.73
CA MET A 565 -5.59 -2.23 -19.02
C MET A 565 -6.41 -3.37 -19.64
N SER A 566 -6.54 -3.41 -20.97
CA SER A 566 -7.25 -4.47 -21.69
C SER A 566 -6.64 -5.86 -21.43
N SER A 567 -5.33 -5.92 -21.20
CA SER A 567 -4.62 -7.16 -20.89
C SER A 567 -5.06 -7.77 -19.54
N GLY A 568 -5.64 -6.96 -18.65
CA GLY A 568 -6.29 -7.40 -17.42
C GLY A 568 -7.41 -8.42 -17.67
N ALA A 569 -7.99 -8.49 -18.87
CA ALA A 569 -9.00 -9.50 -19.21
C ALA A 569 -8.42 -10.94 -19.28
N ILE A 570 -7.10 -11.11 -19.29
CA ILE A 570 -6.43 -12.39 -19.58
C ILE A 570 -5.68 -12.87 -18.34
N ILE A 571 -6.16 -13.99 -17.78
CA ILE A 571 -5.69 -14.53 -16.52
C ILE A 571 -4.47 -15.43 -16.73
N ASP A 572 -4.53 -16.35 -17.70
CA ASP A 572 -3.47 -17.32 -17.98
C ASP A 572 -2.18 -16.62 -18.44
N ASP A 573 -1.05 -17.03 -17.88
CA ASP A 573 0.24 -16.36 -18.12
C ASP A 573 0.77 -16.59 -19.54
N SER A 574 0.53 -17.76 -20.13
CA SER A 574 0.98 -18.07 -21.49
C SER A 574 0.15 -17.28 -22.50
N ASP A 575 -1.17 -17.33 -22.38
CA ASP A 575 -2.11 -16.58 -23.21
C ASP A 575 -1.86 -15.08 -23.10
N TRP A 576 -1.63 -14.57 -21.87
CA TRP A 576 -1.36 -13.16 -21.65
C TRP A 576 -0.06 -12.73 -22.33
N THR A 577 1.00 -13.52 -22.19
CA THR A 577 2.32 -13.22 -22.78
C THR A 577 2.24 -13.16 -24.30
N GLU A 578 1.54 -14.11 -24.93
CA GLU A 578 1.30 -14.09 -26.38
C GLU A 578 0.47 -12.88 -26.79
N TRP A 579 -0.65 -12.64 -26.09
CA TRP A 579 -1.59 -11.58 -26.43
C TRP A 579 -0.96 -10.20 -26.31
N ILE A 580 -0.30 -9.89 -25.19
CA ILE A 580 0.30 -8.56 -24.97
C ILE A 580 1.42 -8.29 -25.98
N GLY A 581 2.25 -9.30 -26.28
CA GLY A 581 3.31 -9.20 -27.29
C GLY A 581 2.75 -8.93 -28.70
N LYS A 582 1.67 -9.61 -29.06
CA LYS A 582 0.96 -9.41 -30.34
C LYS A 582 0.36 -8.01 -30.43
N LYS A 583 -0.46 -7.60 -29.46
CA LYS A 583 -1.17 -6.31 -29.49
C LYS A 583 -0.22 -5.11 -29.44
N MET A 584 0.83 -5.18 -28.63
CA MET A 584 1.87 -4.14 -28.62
C MET A 584 2.62 -4.06 -29.96
N SER A 585 2.83 -5.20 -30.65
CA SER A 585 3.47 -5.20 -31.97
C SER A 585 2.56 -4.61 -33.06
N GLU A 586 1.28 -4.93 -33.04
CA GLU A 586 0.27 -4.36 -33.94
C GLU A 586 0.17 -2.84 -33.73
N TYR A 587 0.13 -2.40 -32.47
CA TYR A 587 0.10 -0.98 -32.14
C TYR A 587 1.37 -0.25 -32.59
N ALA A 588 2.55 -0.79 -32.27
CA ALA A 588 3.83 -0.20 -32.69
C ALA A 588 3.98 -0.10 -34.21
N PHE A 589 3.35 -0.99 -34.97
CA PHE A 589 3.34 -0.91 -36.43
C PHE A 589 2.43 0.24 -36.95
N SER A 590 1.34 0.53 -36.26
CA SER A 590 0.32 1.47 -36.71
C SER A 590 0.49 2.91 -36.20
N VAL A 591 1.30 3.12 -35.17
CA VAL A 591 1.62 4.46 -34.66
C VAL A 591 2.50 5.23 -35.65
N PRO A 592 2.22 6.53 -35.92
CA PRO A 592 3.04 7.39 -36.76
C PRO A 592 4.51 7.45 -36.32
N LYS A 593 5.37 7.63 -37.31
CA LYS A 593 6.80 7.86 -37.09
C LYS A 593 7.07 9.14 -36.28
N GLY A 594 8.26 9.21 -35.68
CA GLY A 594 8.75 10.35 -34.91
C GLY A 594 8.46 10.23 -33.43
N GLU A 595 7.96 11.32 -32.83
CA GLU A 595 7.76 11.48 -31.39
C GLU A 595 6.91 10.37 -30.75
N ALA A 596 5.83 9.97 -31.42
CA ALA A 596 4.93 8.92 -30.94
C ALA A 596 5.64 7.54 -30.83
N CYS A 597 6.47 7.19 -31.81
CA CYS A 597 7.29 5.97 -31.77
C CYS A 597 8.37 6.04 -30.69
N GLN A 598 8.97 7.21 -30.47
CA GLN A 598 9.96 7.42 -29.41
C GLN A 598 9.34 7.23 -28.02
N GLN A 599 8.16 7.82 -27.78
CA GLN A 599 7.45 7.64 -26.51
C GLN A 599 7.03 6.19 -26.31
N LEU A 600 6.53 5.52 -27.36
CA LEU A 600 6.16 4.10 -27.27
C LEU A 600 7.37 3.22 -26.96
N LEU A 601 8.55 3.50 -27.54
CA LEU A 601 9.77 2.77 -27.21
C LEU A 601 10.15 2.92 -25.73
N ALA A 602 10.11 4.14 -25.19
CA ALA A 602 10.37 4.37 -23.77
C ALA A 602 9.41 3.57 -22.88
N ASN A 603 8.11 3.60 -23.19
CA ASN A 603 7.10 2.83 -22.45
C ASN A 603 7.35 1.31 -22.54
N LEU A 604 7.77 0.80 -23.70
CA LEU A 604 8.09 -0.63 -23.90
C LEU A 604 9.35 -1.07 -23.13
N ASP A 605 10.32 -0.16 -22.97
CA ASP A 605 11.52 -0.40 -22.17
C ASP A 605 11.17 -0.45 -20.67
N ASP A 606 10.33 0.47 -20.20
CA ASP A 606 9.77 0.45 -18.84
C ASP A 606 9.02 -0.86 -18.59
N LEU A 607 8.11 -1.24 -19.49
CA LEU A 607 7.34 -2.49 -19.37
C LEU A 607 8.25 -3.71 -19.33
N SER A 608 9.29 -3.75 -20.17
CA SER A 608 10.26 -4.86 -20.19
C SER A 608 11.01 -4.99 -18.86
N SER A 609 11.22 -3.88 -18.14
CA SER A 609 11.84 -3.89 -16.82
C SER A 609 10.93 -4.42 -15.71
N LEU A 610 9.61 -4.37 -15.90
CA LEU A 610 8.61 -4.90 -14.97
C LEU A 610 8.32 -6.40 -15.18
N MET A 611 8.83 -6.99 -16.27
CA MET A 611 8.61 -8.39 -16.61
C MET A 611 9.81 -9.25 -16.24
N LYS A 612 9.56 -10.40 -15.61
CA LYS A 612 10.56 -11.47 -15.41
C LYS A 612 11.21 -11.82 -16.76
N LEU A 613 12.53 -12.01 -16.80
CA LEU A 613 13.31 -12.24 -18.03
C LEU A 613 12.74 -13.35 -18.93
N LYS A 614 12.23 -14.43 -18.32
CA LYS A 614 11.67 -15.60 -19.03
C LYS A 614 10.37 -15.31 -19.79
N VAL A 615 9.71 -14.19 -19.49
CA VAL A 615 8.36 -13.83 -19.99
C VAL A 615 8.41 -12.66 -20.98
N ARG A 616 9.60 -12.15 -21.33
CA ARG A 616 9.73 -10.98 -22.21
C ARG A 616 9.30 -11.30 -23.66
N CYS A 617 8.14 -10.78 -24.06
CA CYS A 617 7.55 -10.96 -25.39
C CYS A 617 7.57 -9.71 -26.29
N LEU A 618 8.14 -8.59 -25.81
CA LEU A 618 8.03 -7.27 -26.46
C LEU A 618 9.07 -7.01 -27.55
N GLY A 619 9.92 -7.99 -27.88
CA GLY A 619 11.06 -7.81 -28.80
C GLY A 619 10.65 -7.32 -30.20
N ARG A 620 9.51 -7.79 -30.73
CA ARG A 620 9.00 -7.35 -32.03
C ARG A 620 8.47 -5.92 -31.98
N ALA A 621 7.64 -5.59 -30.99
CA ALA A 621 7.10 -4.24 -30.78
C ALA A 621 8.22 -3.19 -30.66
N ARG A 622 9.26 -3.50 -29.88
CA ARG A 622 10.44 -2.62 -29.71
C ARG A 622 11.15 -2.36 -31.03
N LYS A 623 11.40 -3.39 -31.85
CA LYS A 623 12.03 -3.23 -33.18
C LYS A 623 11.21 -2.34 -34.11
N LEU A 624 9.88 -2.47 -34.08
CA LEU A 624 8.98 -1.64 -34.88
C LEU A 624 9.02 -0.18 -34.43
N ALA A 625 8.92 0.07 -33.11
CA ALA A 625 9.02 1.42 -32.55
C ALA A 625 10.36 2.08 -32.88
N VAL A 626 11.50 1.37 -32.72
CA VAL A 626 12.84 1.86 -33.11
C VAL A 626 12.88 2.25 -34.59
N SER A 627 12.30 1.42 -35.47
CA SER A 627 12.30 1.67 -36.92
C SER A 627 11.44 2.87 -37.31
N GLY A 628 10.50 3.28 -36.45
CA GLY A 628 9.63 4.44 -36.65
C GLY A 628 10.20 5.75 -36.08
N ILE A 629 11.30 5.72 -35.32
CA ILE A 629 11.96 6.95 -34.82
C ILE A 629 12.71 7.66 -35.96
N ASN A 630 13.27 6.89 -36.90
CA ASN A 630 13.92 7.37 -38.13
C ASN A 630 12.91 7.55 -39.27
#